data_AF-A0A925LSK4-F1
#
_entry.id   AF-A0A925LSK4-F1
#
_cell.length_a   1.000
_cell.length_b   1.000
_cell.length_c   1.000
_cell.angle_alpha   90.00
_cell.angle_beta   90.00
_cell.angle_gamma   90.00
#
_symmetry.space_group_name_H-M   'P 1'
#
loop_
_entity.id
_entity.type
_entity.pdbx_description
1 polymer ?
#
loop_
_entity_poly.entity_id
_entity_poly.type
_entity_poly.pdbx_seq_one_letter_code
_entity_poly.pdbx_strand_id
1 'polypeptide(L)'
;MKTFVALNCPACAGPLRIDIRSIEARCDFCDAETTLHSIDGVYALHLASRLRDEHQGLQHELRMIRVQNAVRTLDQKWEVAVRDLLKSSPLRIKSNNGKDESTGAAMVGGSVMLVIYVSMPATLALLTLHIPILSGTLAAAAILILVLEIRQLAVYRRLLLKRDRMEVAYQARRKRLMQRLNNLHRNPVS
;
A
#
# COMPACT_ATOMS: atom_id res chain seq x y z
N MET A 1 -58.64 -3.85 21.09
CA MET A 1 -58.96 -4.38 19.75
C MET A 1 -57.65 -4.84 19.11
N LYS A 2 -57.58 -6.10 18.66
CA LYS A 2 -56.44 -6.59 17.87
C LYS A 2 -56.72 -6.23 16.42
N THR A 3 -55.82 -5.47 15.81
CA THR A 3 -55.87 -5.12 14.38
C THR A 3 -54.98 -6.09 13.64
N PHE A 4 -55.56 -6.84 12.72
CA PHE A 4 -54.85 -7.82 11.91
C PHE A 4 -54.74 -7.32 10.47
N VAL A 5 -53.62 -7.61 9.82
CA VAL A 5 -53.43 -7.40 8.39
C VAL A 5 -53.31 -8.77 7.73
N ALA A 6 -54.03 -8.95 6.63
CA ALA A 6 -53.92 -10.12 5.79
C ALA A 6 -52.85 -9.86 4.71
N LEU A 7 -51.81 -10.66 4.71
CA LEU A 7 -50.71 -10.60 3.73
C LEU A 7 -50.40 -12.02 3.25
N ASN A 8 -49.72 -12.16 2.12
CA ASN A 8 -49.26 -13.47 1.66
C ASN A 8 -47.85 -13.75 2.20
N CYS A 9 -47.59 -14.99 2.60
CA CYS A 9 -46.27 -15.42 3.02
C CYS A 9 -45.29 -15.32 1.84
N PRO A 10 -44.14 -14.63 1.98
CA PRO A 10 -43.17 -14.51 0.91
C PRO A 10 -42.46 -15.82 0.54
N ALA A 11 -42.53 -16.88 1.37
CA ALA A 11 -41.93 -18.19 1.08
C ALA A 11 -42.86 -19.11 0.27
N CYS A 12 -44.13 -19.26 0.69
CA CYS A 12 -45.07 -20.24 0.12
C CYS A 12 -46.29 -19.62 -0.56
N ALA A 13 -46.41 -18.28 -0.58
CA ALA A 13 -47.58 -17.52 -1.03
C ALA A 13 -48.89 -17.83 -0.27
N GLY A 14 -48.85 -18.62 0.81
CA GLY A 14 -50.00 -18.93 1.65
C GLY A 14 -50.50 -17.70 2.44
N PRO A 15 -51.80 -17.65 2.80
CA PRO A 15 -52.36 -16.51 3.52
C PRO A 15 -51.80 -16.44 4.96
N LEU A 16 -51.32 -15.26 5.36
CA LEU A 16 -50.87 -14.94 6.71
C LEU A 16 -51.78 -13.89 7.34
N ARG A 17 -52.15 -14.10 8.61
CA ARG A 17 -52.81 -13.09 9.44
C ARG A 17 -51.84 -12.65 10.52
N ILE A 18 -51.43 -11.39 10.45
CA ILE A 18 -50.42 -10.83 11.36
C ILE A 18 -51.06 -9.75 12.21
N ASP A 19 -50.80 -9.78 13.52
CA ASP A 19 -51.16 -8.67 14.40
C ASP A 19 -50.22 -7.50 14.11
N ILE A 20 -50.76 -6.31 13.85
CA ILE A 20 -49.94 -5.10 13.56
C ILE A 20 -48.98 -4.80 14.72
N ARG A 21 -49.29 -5.26 15.94
CA ARG A 21 -48.44 -5.10 17.11
C ARG A 21 -47.30 -6.12 17.20
N SER A 22 -47.36 -7.22 16.44
CA SER A 22 -46.28 -8.21 16.39
C SER A 22 -45.27 -7.85 15.30
N ILE A 23 -44.00 -7.70 15.70
CA ILE A 23 -42.88 -7.44 14.79
C ILE A 23 -42.50 -8.71 14.02
N GLU A 24 -42.69 -9.87 14.65
CA GLU A 24 -42.35 -11.19 14.11
C GLU A 24 -43.62 -12.04 13.97
N ALA A 25 -43.72 -12.75 12.84
CA ALA A 25 -44.81 -13.66 12.54
C ALA A 25 -44.27 -14.93 11.90
N ARG A 26 -44.88 -16.06 12.25
CA ARG A 26 -44.57 -17.36 11.66
C ARG A 26 -45.68 -17.79 10.71
N CYS A 27 -45.32 -18.37 9.58
CA CYS A 27 -46.29 -18.89 8.64
C CYS A 27 -46.86 -20.23 9.10
N ASP A 28 -48.18 -20.33 9.27
CA ASP A 28 -48.85 -21.59 9.68
C ASP A 28 -48.73 -22.72 8.63
N PHE A 29 -48.40 -22.40 7.37
CA PHE A 29 -48.33 -23.38 6.28
C PHE A 29 -46.93 -23.94 6.04
N CYS A 30 -45.89 -23.12 6.21
CA CYS A 30 -44.50 -23.49 5.89
C CYS A 30 -43.52 -23.22 7.03
N ASP A 31 -44.01 -22.80 8.20
CA ASP A 31 -43.23 -22.46 9.39
C ASP A 31 -42.17 -21.37 9.21
N ALA A 32 -42.16 -20.66 8.08
CA ALA A 32 -41.21 -19.60 7.79
C ALA A 32 -41.39 -18.41 8.75
N GLU A 33 -40.28 -17.94 9.31
CA GLU A 33 -40.21 -16.73 10.13
C GLU A 33 -40.16 -15.49 9.24
N THR A 34 -41.07 -14.56 9.49
CA THR A 34 -41.23 -13.32 8.75
C THR A 34 -41.27 -12.12 9.70
N THR A 35 -40.77 -11.00 9.22
CA THR A 35 -40.75 -9.74 9.96
C THR A 35 -41.64 -8.74 9.26
N LEU A 36 -42.49 -8.06 10.03
CA LEU A 36 -43.41 -7.04 9.52
C LEU A 36 -42.71 -5.68 9.55
N HIS A 37 -42.58 -5.04 8.39
CA HIS A 37 -42.07 -3.68 8.27
C HIS A 37 -43.16 -2.75 7.75
N SER A 38 -43.25 -1.55 8.32
CA SER A 38 -44.11 -0.48 7.81
C SER A 38 -43.24 0.59 7.16
N ILE A 39 -43.47 0.87 5.89
CA ILE A 39 -42.81 1.96 5.14
C ILE A 39 -43.94 2.82 4.57
N ASP A 40 -44.01 4.08 4.97
CA ASP A 40 -45.02 5.05 4.51
C ASP A 40 -46.48 4.57 4.65
N GLY A 41 -46.77 3.79 5.69
CA GLY A 41 -48.12 3.25 5.95
C GLY A 41 -48.46 1.98 5.17
N VAL A 42 -47.55 1.47 4.33
CA VAL A 42 -47.67 0.16 3.66
C VAL A 42 -46.94 -0.89 4.49
N TYR A 43 -47.61 -2.02 4.75
CA TYR A 43 -47.02 -3.15 5.46
C TYR A 43 -46.41 -4.15 4.48
N ALA A 44 -45.12 -4.43 4.64
CA ALA A 44 -44.38 -5.42 3.86
C ALA A 44 -43.84 -6.53 4.78
N LEU A 45 -43.85 -7.76 4.28
CA LEU A 45 -43.25 -8.91 4.95
C LEU A 45 -41.91 -9.24 4.31
N HIS A 46 -40.87 -9.29 5.14
CA HIS A 46 -39.58 -9.81 4.74
C HIS A 46 -39.30 -11.14 5.43
N LEU A 47 -38.72 -12.08 4.68
CA LEU A 47 -38.20 -13.31 5.28
C LEU A 47 -37.04 -12.95 6.20
N ALA A 48 -37.13 -13.38 7.46
CA ALA A 48 -36.07 -13.14 8.44
C ALA A 48 -34.75 -13.82 8.04
N SER A 49 -34.79 -14.90 7.26
CA SER A 49 -33.58 -15.54 6.70
C SER A 49 -32.93 -14.69 5.62
N ARG A 50 -33.72 -14.09 4.70
CA ARG A 50 -33.20 -13.28 3.60
C ARG A 50 -32.49 -12.02 4.11
N LEU A 51 -33.06 -11.37 5.14
CA LEU A 51 -32.41 -10.26 5.85
C LEU A 51 -31.10 -10.68 6.53
N ARG A 52 -31.08 -11.86 7.16
CA ARG A 52 -29.86 -12.41 7.77
C ARG A 52 -28.78 -12.67 6.71
N ASP A 53 -29.15 -13.26 5.58
CA ASP A 53 -28.24 -13.56 4.47
C ASP A 53 -27.69 -12.28 3.84
N GLU A 54 -28.52 -11.27 3.61
CA GLU A 54 -28.10 -9.95 3.11
C GLU A 54 -27.17 -9.25 4.11
N HIS A 55 -27.48 -9.30 5.41
CA HIS A 55 -26.61 -8.73 6.43
C HIS A 55 -25.26 -9.44 6.50
N GLN A 56 -25.24 -10.78 6.40
CA GLN A 56 -23.98 -11.54 6.36
C GLN A 56 -23.17 -11.20 5.11
N GLY A 57 -23.81 -11.07 3.95
CA GLY A 57 -23.19 -10.62 2.70
C GLY A 57 -22.56 -9.22 2.83
N LEU A 58 -23.31 -8.24 3.34
CA LEU A 58 -22.82 -6.87 3.56
C LEU A 58 -21.66 -6.83 4.55
N GLN A 59 -21.73 -7.60 5.64
CA GLN A 59 -20.62 -7.70 6.59
C GLN A 59 -19.37 -8.31 5.94
N HIS A 60 -19.54 -9.27 5.03
CA HIS A 60 -18.45 -9.85 4.28
C HIS A 60 -17.81 -8.82 3.32
N GLU A 61 -18.61 -8.09 2.55
CA GLU A 61 -18.14 -7.03 1.65
C GLU A 61 -17.38 -5.92 2.40
N LEU A 62 -17.92 -5.46 3.53
CA LEU A 62 -17.25 -4.46 4.37
C LEU A 62 -15.89 -4.96 4.89
N ARG A 63 -15.78 -6.25 5.23
CA ARG A 63 -14.50 -6.87 5.61
C ARG A 63 -13.51 -6.84 4.45
N MET A 64 -13.94 -7.18 3.22
CA MET A 64 -13.09 -7.10 2.03
C MET A 64 -12.62 -5.66 1.74
N ILE A 65 -13.53 -4.70 1.73
CA ILE A 65 -13.23 -3.28 1.46
C ILE A 65 -12.23 -2.73 2.47
N ARG A 66 -12.38 -3.06 3.76
CA ARG A 66 -11.41 -2.65 4.79
C ARG A 66 -10.00 -3.18 4.52
N VAL A 67 -9.87 -4.44 4.10
CA VAL A 67 -8.56 -5.03 3.77
C VAL A 67 -7.98 -4.38 2.52
N GLN A 68 -8.78 -4.15 1.48
CA GLN A 68 -8.34 -3.47 0.26
C GLN A 68 -7.87 -2.03 0.55
N ASN A 69 -8.62 -1.27 1.36
CA ASN A 69 -8.22 0.07 1.78
C ASN A 69 -6.95 0.05 2.63
N ALA A 70 -6.76 -0.96 3.47
CA ALA A 70 -5.51 -1.13 4.23
C ALA A 70 -4.30 -1.36 3.31
N VAL A 71 -4.46 -2.16 2.24
CA VAL A 71 -3.41 -2.34 1.21
C VAL A 71 -3.12 -1.02 0.50
N ARG A 72 -4.14 -0.32 0.00
CA ARG A 72 -3.95 0.98 -0.68
C ARG A 72 -3.25 2.00 0.22
N THR A 73 -3.63 2.06 1.51
CA THR A 73 -2.99 2.96 2.48
C THR A 73 -1.53 2.58 2.73
N LEU A 74 -1.24 1.28 2.79
CA LEU A 74 0.14 0.78 2.95
C LEU A 74 0.99 1.16 1.73
N ASP A 75 0.46 0.98 0.52
CA ASP A 75 1.13 1.30 -0.74
C ASP A 75 1.40 2.82 -0.85
N GLN A 76 0.42 3.66 -0.50
CA GLN A 76 0.61 5.12 -0.44
C GLN A 76 1.69 5.53 0.57
N LYS A 77 1.67 4.94 1.77
CA LYS A 77 2.69 5.24 2.80
C LYS A 77 4.09 4.82 2.35
N TRP A 78 4.20 3.68 1.68
CA TRP A 78 5.45 3.22 1.08
C TRP A 78 5.96 4.20 0.03
N GLU A 79 5.10 4.63 -0.90
CA GLU A 79 5.47 5.57 -1.95
C GLU A 79 5.96 6.90 -1.38
N VAL A 80 5.25 7.46 -0.39
CA VAL A 80 5.67 8.69 0.30
C VAL A 80 7.01 8.48 1.02
N ALA A 81 7.18 7.38 1.75
CA ALA A 81 8.42 7.09 2.45
C ALA A 81 9.63 6.93 1.51
N VAL A 82 9.45 6.26 0.36
CA VAL A 82 10.49 6.14 -0.66
C VAL A 82 10.80 7.49 -1.29
N ARG A 83 9.77 8.26 -1.64
CA ARG A 83 9.93 9.60 -2.22
C ARG A 83 10.66 10.55 -1.26
N ASP A 84 10.35 10.52 0.03
CA ASP A 84 11.00 11.36 1.02
C ASP A 84 12.45 10.93 1.29
N LEU A 85 12.73 9.62 1.27
CA LEU A 85 14.12 9.13 1.28
C LEU A 85 14.91 9.63 0.07
N LEU A 86 14.34 9.57 -1.13
CA LEU A 86 14.99 10.05 -2.36
C LEU A 86 15.21 11.57 -2.32
N LYS A 87 14.23 12.34 -1.83
CA LYS A 87 14.39 13.81 -1.62
C LYS A 87 15.49 14.16 -0.64
N SER A 88 15.70 13.33 0.39
CA SER A 88 16.75 13.55 1.40
C SER A 88 18.15 13.18 0.92
N SER A 89 18.28 12.56 -0.25
CA SER A 89 19.58 12.18 -0.78
C SER A 89 20.36 13.41 -1.27
N PRO A 90 21.66 13.54 -0.92
CA PRO A 90 22.50 14.65 -1.36
C PRO A 90 22.79 14.62 -2.88
N LEU A 91 22.53 13.49 -3.55
CA LEU A 91 22.66 13.29 -4.98
C LEU A 91 21.42 13.80 -5.72
N ARG A 92 20.94 14.99 -5.38
CA ARG A 92 19.80 15.60 -6.05
C ARG A 92 20.25 16.08 -7.42
N ILE A 93 20.40 15.15 -8.36
CA ILE A 93 20.48 15.48 -9.78
C ILE A 93 19.12 16.08 -10.10
N LYS A 94 19.13 17.38 -10.35
CA LYS A 94 17.97 18.12 -10.84
C LYS A 94 17.70 17.59 -12.25
N SER A 95 17.00 16.45 -12.36
CA SER A 95 16.58 15.91 -13.64
C SER A 95 15.56 16.90 -14.20
N ASN A 96 16.01 17.73 -15.12
CA ASN A 96 15.22 18.82 -15.68
C ASN A 96 14.16 18.33 -16.67
N ASN A 97 14.14 17.03 -16.99
CA ASN A 97 13.14 16.40 -17.84
C ASN A 97 12.68 15.15 -17.10
N GLY A 98 11.37 15.04 -16.82
CA GLY A 98 10.74 13.99 -15.99
C GLY A 98 10.80 12.56 -16.54
N LYS A 99 11.96 12.11 -17.00
CA LYS A 99 12.27 10.73 -17.34
C LYS A 99 13.61 10.36 -16.68
N ASP A 100 13.61 9.17 -16.09
CA ASP A 100 14.78 8.40 -15.65
C ASP A 100 15.24 8.61 -14.18
N GLU A 101 14.64 7.82 -13.29
CA GLU A 101 15.00 7.67 -11.87
C GLU A 101 16.17 6.69 -11.60
N SER A 102 16.83 6.12 -12.61
CA SER A 102 17.87 5.09 -12.41
C SER A 102 19.33 5.56 -12.53
N THR A 103 19.58 6.82 -12.91
CA THR A 103 20.93 7.27 -13.35
C THR A 103 21.86 7.70 -12.21
N GLY A 104 21.34 7.93 -11.00
CA GLY A 104 22.13 8.50 -9.88
C GLY A 104 23.25 7.60 -9.37
N ALA A 105 23.04 6.28 -9.34
CA ALA A 105 24.05 5.33 -8.84
C ALA A 105 25.20 5.12 -9.86
N ALA A 106 24.87 5.11 -11.15
CA ALA A 106 25.83 4.94 -12.23
C ALA A 106 26.75 6.17 -12.38
N MET A 107 26.23 7.38 -12.13
CA MET A 107 27.03 8.60 -12.25
C MET A 107 28.09 8.76 -11.15
N VAL A 108 27.82 8.34 -9.90
CA VAL A 108 28.82 8.41 -8.82
C VAL A 108 29.93 7.37 -9.00
N GLY A 109 29.58 6.16 -9.47
CA GLY A 109 30.59 5.17 -9.87
C GLY A 109 31.44 5.65 -11.05
N GLY A 110 30.79 6.34 -12.01
CA GLY A 110 31.46 6.94 -13.16
C GLY A 110 32.38 8.10 -12.81
N SER A 111 31.98 9.00 -11.89
CA SER A 111 32.79 10.15 -11.48
C SER A 111 34.07 9.71 -10.76
N VAL A 112 33.98 8.74 -9.85
CA VAL A 112 35.14 8.20 -9.13
C VAL A 112 36.14 7.54 -10.08
N MET A 113 35.65 6.72 -11.01
CA MET A 113 36.52 6.10 -12.03
C MET A 113 37.17 7.14 -12.94
N LEU A 114 36.43 8.18 -13.36
CA LEU A 114 36.95 9.23 -14.22
C LEU A 114 38.01 10.07 -13.50
N VAL A 115 37.81 10.39 -12.22
CA VAL A 115 38.83 11.07 -11.40
C VAL A 115 40.10 10.23 -11.31
N ILE A 116 40.00 8.94 -10.96
CA ILE A 116 41.17 8.05 -10.87
C ILE A 116 41.87 7.93 -12.23
N TYR A 117 41.11 7.75 -13.31
CA TYR A 117 41.64 7.52 -14.65
C TYR A 117 42.26 8.78 -15.27
N VAL A 118 41.80 9.99 -14.93
CA VAL A 118 42.37 11.26 -15.40
C VAL A 118 43.49 11.74 -14.49
N SER A 119 43.38 11.57 -13.17
CA SER A 119 44.38 12.06 -12.23
C SER A 119 45.66 11.23 -12.21
N MET A 120 45.57 9.91 -12.39
CA MET A 120 46.76 9.03 -12.45
C MET A 120 47.73 9.37 -13.59
N PRO A 121 47.31 9.44 -14.87
CA PRO A 121 48.24 9.76 -15.95
C PRO A 121 48.76 11.19 -15.86
N ALA A 122 47.95 12.14 -15.39
CA ALA A 122 48.39 13.52 -15.18
C ALA A 122 49.49 13.61 -14.09
N THR A 123 49.32 12.90 -12.97
CA THR A 123 50.34 12.87 -11.91
C THR A 123 51.61 12.14 -12.35
N LEU A 124 51.51 11.06 -13.14
CA LEU A 124 52.66 10.40 -13.76
C LEU A 124 53.41 11.31 -14.74
N ALA A 125 52.70 12.08 -15.57
CA ALA A 125 53.30 13.02 -16.52
C ALA A 125 53.97 14.23 -15.85
N LEU A 126 53.46 14.69 -14.69
CA LEU A 126 54.09 15.76 -13.92
C LEU A 126 55.33 15.28 -13.14
N LEU A 127 55.36 14.01 -12.72
CA LEU A 127 56.53 13.40 -12.08
C LEU A 127 57.75 13.32 -13.02
N THR A 128 57.55 13.12 -14.32
CA THR A 128 58.66 13.11 -15.29
C THR A 128 59.23 14.51 -15.54
N LEU A 129 58.43 15.57 -15.37
CA LEU A 129 58.83 16.96 -15.61
C LEU A 129 59.53 17.65 -14.41
N HIS A 130 59.70 16.97 -13.26
CA HIS A 130 60.46 17.46 -12.10
C HIS A 130 60.05 18.87 -11.61
N ILE A 131 58.75 19.18 -11.58
CA ILE A 131 58.23 20.43 -10.99
C ILE A 131 57.72 20.13 -9.58
N PRO A 132 58.55 20.26 -8.51
CA PRO A 132 58.24 19.75 -7.17
C PRO A 132 57.09 20.49 -6.46
N ILE A 133 56.80 21.73 -6.84
CA ILE A 133 55.78 22.56 -6.18
C ILE A 133 54.36 22.21 -6.67
N LEU A 134 54.21 21.86 -7.95
CA LEU A 134 52.92 21.49 -8.55
C LEU A 134 52.50 20.05 -8.24
N SER A 135 53.45 19.13 -8.04
CA SER A 135 53.14 17.73 -7.73
C SER A 135 52.51 17.56 -6.34
N GLY A 136 52.97 18.30 -5.34
CA GLY A 136 52.44 18.24 -3.98
C GLY A 136 51.00 18.75 -3.84
N THR A 137 50.66 19.85 -4.51
CA THR A 137 49.31 20.45 -4.44
C THR A 137 48.27 19.63 -5.18
N LEU A 138 48.62 19.07 -6.35
CA LEU A 138 47.74 18.16 -7.10
C LEU A 138 47.48 16.86 -6.35
N ALA A 139 48.50 16.29 -5.70
CA ALA A 139 48.33 15.10 -4.87
C ALA A 139 47.39 15.37 -3.68
N ALA A 140 47.55 16.50 -2.99
CA ALA A 140 46.68 16.89 -1.89
C ALA A 140 45.22 17.12 -2.35
N ALA A 141 45.02 17.77 -3.49
CA ALA A 141 43.69 17.97 -4.09
C ALA A 141 43.02 16.64 -4.48
N ALA A 142 43.78 15.70 -5.07
CA ALA A 142 43.28 14.37 -5.42
C ALA A 142 42.85 13.58 -4.18
N ILE A 143 43.63 13.63 -3.10
CA ILE A 143 43.28 12.99 -1.81
C ILE A 143 41.99 13.61 -1.24
N LEU A 144 41.86 14.95 -1.27
CA LEU A 144 40.67 15.63 -0.79
C LEU A 144 39.41 15.19 -1.56
N ILE A 145 39.48 15.13 -2.90
CA ILE A 145 38.38 14.68 -3.75
C ILE A 145 38.02 13.22 -3.41
N LEU A 146 39.02 12.36 -3.25
CA LEU A 146 38.82 10.95 -2.92
C LEU A 146 38.15 10.77 -1.55
N VAL A 147 38.54 11.57 -0.54
CA VAL A 147 37.89 11.56 0.78
C VAL A 147 36.43 12.05 0.69
N LEU A 148 36.16 13.08 -0.11
CA LEU A 148 34.79 13.57 -0.32
C LEU A 148 33.90 12.52 -0.99
N GLU A 149 34.40 11.84 -2.03
CA GLU A 149 33.69 10.76 -2.73
C GLU A 149 33.41 9.56 -1.81
N ILE A 150 34.40 9.12 -1.03
CA ILE A 150 34.20 8.04 -0.03
C ILE A 150 33.12 8.44 0.98
N ARG A 151 33.12 9.69 1.44
CA ARG A 151 32.10 10.20 2.38
C ARG A 151 30.71 10.18 1.74
N GLN A 152 30.58 10.60 0.48
CA GLN A 152 29.30 10.53 -0.25
C GLN A 152 28.83 9.09 -0.44
N LEU A 153 29.72 8.18 -0.82
CA LEU A 153 29.43 6.77 -0.99
C LEU A 153 28.97 6.13 0.33
N ALA A 154 29.59 6.48 1.46
CA ALA A 154 29.19 6.00 2.77
C ALA A 154 27.79 6.45 3.17
N VAL A 155 27.42 7.71 2.90
CA VAL A 155 26.07 8.23 3.11
C VAL A 155 25.07 7.50 2.20
N TYR A 156 25.42 7.29 0.93
CA TYR A 156 24.59 6.60 -0.04
C TYR A 156 24.32 5.14 0.37
N ARG A 157 25.34 4.39 0.79
CA ARG A 157 25.17 3.02 1.32
C ARG A 157 24.21 2.97 2.50
N ARG A 158 24.26 3.95 3.42
CA ARG A 158 23.34 4.01 4.56
C ARG A 158 21.89 4.23 4.11
N LEU A 159 21.67 5.05 3.08
CA LEU A 159 20.34 5.28 2.52
C LEU A 159 19.80 4.03 1.80
N LEU A 160 20.64 3.32 1.04
CA LEU A 160 20.27 2.06 0.40
C LEU A 160 19.88 0.99 1.44
N LEU A 161 20.70 0.80 2.47
CA LEU A 161 20.38 -0.15 3.54
C LEU A 161 19.07 0.20 4.27
N LYS A 162 18.77 1.49 4.43
CA LYS A 162 17.48 1.93 4.99
C LYS A 162 16.33 1.58 4.04
N ARG A 163 16.47 1.87 2.75
CA ARG A 163 15.48 1.51 1.73
C ARG A 163 15.19 0.01 1.75
N ASP A 164 16.21 -0.84 1.71
CA ASP A 164 16.07 -2.30 1.67
C ASP A 164 15.32 -2.83 2.91
N ARG A 165 15.66 -2.33 4.11
CA ARG A 165 14.97 -2.71 5.34
C ARG A 165 13.50 -2.33 5.31
N MET A 166 13.18 -1.13 4.82
CA MET A 166 11.79 -0.70 4.72
C MET A 166 11.05 -1.51 3.63
N GLU A 167 11.71 -1.86 2.53
CA GLU A 167 11.14 -2.66 1.45
C GLU A 167 10.76 -4.06 1.94
N VAL A 168 11.66 -4.73 2.67
CA VAL A 168 11.37 -6.03 3.29
C VAL A 168 10.18 -5.94 4.25
N ALA A 169 10.14 -4.91 5.09
CA ALA A 169 9.03 -4.69 6.03
C ALA A 169 7.70 -4.43 5.31
N TYR A 170 7.73 -3.66 4.21
CA TYR A 170 6.58 -3.38 3.35
C TYR A 170 6.07 -4.65 2.67
N GLN A 171 6.95 -5.41 2.00
CA GLN A 171 6.60 -6.65 1.31
C GLN A 171 6.01 -7.68 2.27
N ALA A 172 6.58 -7.82 3.47
CA ALA A 172 6.06 -8.72 4.50
C ALA A 172 4.63 -8.34 4.94
N ARG A 173 4.37 -7.04 5.17
CA ARG A 173 3.04 -6.54 5.53
C ARG A 173 2.03 -6.70 4.39
N ARG A 174 2.41 -6.35 3.17
CA ARG A 174 1.58 -6.49 1.98
C ARG A 174 1.20 -7.94 1.73
N LYS A 175 2.14 -8.87 1.85
CA LYS A 175 1.89 -10.32 1.72
C LYS A 175 0.84 -10.81 2.73
N ARG A 176 0.93 -10.40 4.01
CA ARG A 176 -0.05 -10.75 5.04
C ARG A 176 -1.45 -10.23 4.71
N LEU A 177 -1.56 -8.98 4.26
CA LEU A 177 -2.84 -8.38 3.87
C LEU A 177 -3.44 -9.07 2.63
N MET A 178 -2.62 -9.38 1.62
CA MET A 178 -3.07 -10.10 0.43
C MET A 178 -3.51 -11.53 0.76
N GLN A 179 -2.82 -12.22 1.67
CA GLN A 179 -3.25 -13.53 2.17
C GLN A 179 -4.60 -13.43 2.89
N ARG A 180 -4.79 -12.40 3.72
CA ARG A 180 -6.08 -12.16 4.40
C ARG A 180 -7.20 -11.88 3.40
N LEU A 181 -6.92 -11.10 2.36
CA LEU A 181 -7.89 -10.82 1.29
C LEU A 181 -8.25 -12.10 0.52
N ASN A 182 -7.26 -12.93 0.17
CA ASN A 182 -7.48 -14.20 -0.51
C ASN A 182 -8.29 -15.18 0.37
N ASN A 183 -8.02 -15.22 1.67
CA ASN A 183 -8.79 -16.05 2.61
C ASN A 183 -10.25 -15.59 2.72
N LEU A 184 -10.50 -14.27 2.76
CA LEU A 184 -11.85 -13.74 2.71
C LEU A 184 -12.54 -14.12 1.41
N HIS A 185 -11.85 -14.01 0.28
CA HIS A 185 -12.42 -14.35 -1.02
C HIS A 185 -12.77 -15.85 -1.15
N ARG A 186 -11.95 -16.74 -0.56
CA ARG A 186 -12.21 -18.18 -0.56
C ARG A 186 -13.30 -18.62 0.42
N ASN A 187 -13.44 -17.93 1.56
CA ASN A 187 -14.36 -18.33 2.64
C ASN A 187 -15.30 -17.16 3.01
N PRO A 188 -16.39 -16.95 2.26
CA PRO A 188 -17.28 -15.83 2.51
C PRO A 188 -18.07 -15.93 3.83
N VAL A 189 -18.21 -17.14 4.37
CA VAL A 189 -19.14 -17.49 5.46
C VAL A 189 -18.44 -17.72 6.82
N SER A 190 -17.16 -17.35 6.96
CA SER A 190 -16.42 -17.48 8.24
C SER A 190 -16.44 -16.24 9.12
#